data_AF-A0A409YUI8-F1
#
_entry.id   AF-A0A409YUI8-F1
#
_cell.length_a   1.000
_cell.length_b   1.000
_cell.length_c   1.000
_cell.angle_alpha   90.00
_cell.angle_beta   90.00
_cell.angle_gamma   90.00
#
_symmetry.space_group_name_H-M   'P 1'
#
loop_
_entity.id
_entity.type
_entity.pdbx_description
1 polymer ?
#
loop_
_entity_poly.entity_id
_entity_poly.type
_entity_poly.pdbx_seq_one_letter_code
_entity_poly.pdbx_strand_id
1 'polypeptide(L)'
;MSGIATGTYEISFVGQGTPRRALGLNDNQEIVVLPPDSEPVKWEIQSGGSGFATLTVHGQAVGPGGRGVHRREGPMHVWLLQPSTSGDSYEVRLNMAETSGWVVNEPLSDDGNAVITIGDPATPLSFQRVSN
;
A
#
# COMPACT_ATOMS: atom_id res chain seq x y z
N MET A 1 0.13 14.74 -15.78
CA MET A 1 0.31 13.49 -15.03
C MET A 1 -1.04 13.10 -14.45
N SER A 2 -1.66 12.04 -14.95
CA SER A 2 -2.91 11.53 -14.37
C SER A 2 -2.53 10.73 -13.13
N GLY A 3 -2.96 11.19 -11.95
CA GLY A 3 -2.86 10.41 -10.72
C GLY A 3 -3.86 9.26 -10.69
N ILE A 4 -3.77 8.40 -9.69
CA ILE A 4 -4.77 7.35 -9.45
C ILE A 4 -6.17 7.99 -9.32
N ALA A 5 -7.20 7.31 -9.83
CA ALA A 5 -8.58 7.74 -9.66
C ALA A 5 -9.08 7.39 -8.26
N THR A 6 -10.06 8.16 -7.77
CA THR A 6 -10.81 7.76 -6.56
C THR A 6 -11.61 6.49 -6.84
N GLY A 7 -11.64 5.55 -5.90
CA GLY A 7 -12.45 4.33 -5.98
C GLY A 7 -11.90 3.20 -5.12
N THR A 8 -12.45 2.01 -5.32
CA THR A 8 -12.02 0.80 -4.60
C THR A 8 -10.98 0.02 -5.41
N TYR A 9 -9.91 -0.38 -4.73
CA TYR A 9 -8.77 -1.09 -5.29
C TYR A 9 -8.40 -2.32 -4.46
N GLU A 10 -7.79 -3.29 -5.11
CA GLU A 10 -6.99 -4.33 -4.46
C GLU A 10 -5.52 -3.95 -4.61
N ILE A 11 -4.81 -3.87 -3.49
CA ILE A 11 -3.38 -3.57 -3.46
C ILE A 11 -2.61 -4.85 -3.21
N SER A 12 -1.54 -5.08 -3.95
CA SER A 12 -0.77 -6.31 -3.86
C SER A 12 0.71 -6.09 -4.15
N PHE A 13 1.55 -6.90 -3.53
CA PHE A 13 2.95 -7.02 -3.87
C PHE A 13 3.13 -8.08 -4.96
N VAL A 14 3.96 -7.76 -5.95
CA VAL A 14 4.37 -8.65 -7.04
C VAL A 14 5.90 -8.63 -7.08
N GLY A 15 6.53 -9.48 -6.29
CA GLY A 15 7.98 -9.62 -6.27
C GLY A 15 8.47 -10.44 -7.48
N GLN A 16 9.77 -10.36 -7.76
CA GLN A 16 10.36 -11.16 -8.84
C GLN A 16 10.35 -12.64 -8.46
N GLY A 17 9.59 -13.44 -9.21
CA GLY A 17 9.52 -14.90 -8.99
C GLY A 17 8.69 -15.32 -7.78
N THR A 18 8.00 -14.39 -7.11
CA THR A 18 7.03 -14.70 -6.05
C THR A 18 5.60 -14.59 -6.57
N PRO A 19 4.65 -15.38 -6.05
CA PRO A 19 3.25 -15.22 -6.38
C PRO A 19 2.77 -13.83 -5.91
N ARG A 20 1.76 -13.29 -6.60
CA ARG A 20 1.10 -12.06 -6.19
C ARG A 20 0.50 -12.25 -4.80
N ARG A 21 0.79 -11.33 -3.87
CA ARG A 21 0.30 -11.38 -2.49
C ARG A 21 -0.44 -10.10 -2.15
N ALA A 22 -1.67 -10.24 -1.63
CA ALA A 22 -2.50 -9.09 -1.26
C ALA A 22 -1.91 -8.34 -0.06
N LEU A 23 -2.13 -7.03 0.00
CA LEU A 23 -1.87 -6.24 1.20
C LEU A 23 -3.13 -6.19 2.05
N GLY A 24 -2.96 -6.38 3.36
CA GLY A 24 -4.05 -6.36 4.33
C GLY A 24 -3.59 -5.89 5.69
N LEU A 25 -4.24 -6.40 6.74
CA LEU A 25 -3.93 -6.09 8.13
C LEU A 25 -3.54 -7.36 8.88
N ASN A 26 -2.62 -7.24 9.83
CA ASN A 26 -2.44 -8.24 10.87
C ASN A 26 -3.29 -7.91 12.12
N ASP A 27 -3.21 -8.76 13.15
CA ASP A 27 -3.92 -8.60 14.41
C ASP A 27 -3.57 -7.30 15.16
N ASN A 28 -2.38 -6.74 14.91
CA ASN A 28 -1.89 -5.48 15.47
C ASN A 28 -2.32 -4.25 14.65
N GLN A 29 -3.18 -4.42 13.64
CA GLN A 29 -3.62 -3.36 12.72
C GLN A 29 -2.47 -2.75 11.88
N GLU A 30 -1.35 -3.45 11.76
CA GLU A 30 -0.26 -3.08 10.84
C GLU A 30 -0.63 -3.47 9.42
N ILE A 31 -0.21 -2.66 8.45
CA ILE A 31 -0.29 -3.04 7.04
C ILE A 31 0.77 -4.09 6.78
N VAL A 32 0.33 -5.20 6.18
CA VAL A 32 1.18 -6.36 5.90
C VAL A 32 0.96 -6.89 4.49
N VAL A 33 1.96 -7.56 3.93
CA VAL A 33 1.78 -8.50 2.83
C VAL A 33 1.24 -9.81 3.43
N LEU A 34 0.03 -10.19 3.05
CA LEU A 34 -0.65 -11.40 3.52
C LEU A 34 -0.02 -12.66 2.91
N PRO A 35 -0.15 -13.85 3.53
CA PRO A 35 0.22 -15.14 2.94
C PRO A 35 -0.26 -15.32 1.50
N PRO A 36 0.41 -16.16 0.69
CA PRO A 36 -0.14 -16.59 -0.59
C PRO A 36 -1.58 -17.08 -0.45
N ASP A 37 -2.39 -16.89 -1.49
CA ASP A 37 -3.80 -17.30 -1.56
C ASP A 37 -4.77 -16.68 -0.52
N SER A 38 -4.31 -15.67 0.25
CA SER A 38 -5.20 -14.88 1.09
C SER A 38 -6.24 -14.13 0.26
N GLU A 39 -7.45 -13.98 0.80
CA GLU A 39 -8.50 -13.23 0.13
C GLU A 39 -8.05 -11.78 -0.17
N PRO A 40 -8.37 -11.24 -1.36
CA PRO A 40 -8.06 -9.86 -1.68
C PRO A 40 -8.76 -8.89 -0.72
N VAL A 41 -7.99 -7.96 -0.17
CA VAL A 41 -8.51 -6.91 0.70
C VAL A 41 -8.84 -5.68 -0.13
N LYS A 42 -10.01 -5.09 0.14
CA LYS A 42 -10.47 -3.87 -0.52
C LYS A 42 -9.94 -2.63 0.17
N TRP A 43 -9.37 -1.74 -0.64
CA TRP A 43 -8.80 -0.46 -0.26
C TRP A 43 -9.60 0.65 -0.92
N GLU A 44 -10.01 1.64 -0.14
CA GLU A 44 -10.61 2.85 -0.67
C GLU A 44 -9.54 3.91 -0.86
N ILE A 45 -9.40 4.38 -2.10
CA ILE A 45 -8.44 5.39 -2.48
C ILE A 45 -9.22 6.67 -2.78
N GLN A 46 -8.91 7.74 -2.04
CA GLN A 46 -9.46 9.07 -2.31
C GLN A 46 -8.36 9.95 -2.91
N SER A 47 -8.45 10.22 -4.20
CA SER A 47 -7.51 11.09 -4.92
C SER A 47 -7.73 12.55 -4.54
N GLY A 48 -6.65 13.23 -4.18
CA GLY A 48 -6.58 14.67 -3.89
C GLY A 48 -6.01 15.50 -5.05
N GLY A 49 -5.69 14.86 -6.18
CA GLY A 49 -5.03 15.49 -7.32
C GLY A 49 -3.50 15.44 -7.23
N SER A 50 -2.83 15.60 -8.37
CA SER A 50 -1.36 15.62 -8.48
C SER A 50 -0.64 14.41 -7.84
N GLY A 51 -1.30 13.24 -7.82
CA GLY A 51 -0.77 12.01 -7.23
C GLY A 51 -0.96 11.90 -5.72
N PHE A 52 -1.48 12.93 -5.04
CA PHE A 52 -1.82 12.83 -3.63
C PHE A 52 -3.08 12.00 -3.43
N ALA A 53 -3.08 11.11 -2.44
CA ALA A 53 -4.24 10.32 -2.10
C ALA A 53 -4.28 9.95 -0.61
N THR A 54 -5.49 9.78 -0.10
CA THR A 54 -5.70 9.06 1.17
C THR A 54 -6.01 7.60 0.85
N LEU A 55 -5.41 6.70 1.62
CA LEU A 55 -5.61 5.26 1.54
C LEU A 55 -6.35 4.81 2.78
N THR A 56 -7.42 4.05 2.59
CA THR A 56 -8.29 3.55 3.66
C THR A 56 -8.51 2.07 3.49
N VAL A 57 -8.42 1.32 4.59
CA VAL A 57 -8.71 -0.13 4.63
C VAL A 57 -9.64 -0.41 5.80
N HIS A 58 -10.69 -1.20 5.54
CA HIS A 58 -11.76 -1.47 6.52
C HIS A 58 -12.33 -0.17 7.13
N GLY A 59 -12.49 0.88 6.30
CA GLY A 59 -13.10 2.15 6.70
C GLY A 59 -12.21 3.11 7.48
N GLN A 60 -10.93 2.79 7.73
CA GLN A 60 -10.01 3.66 8.45
C GLN A 60 -8.76 3.98 7.63
N ALA A 61 -8.28 5.22 7.78
CA ALA A 61 -7.10 5.69 7.08
C ALA A 61 -5.83 5.02 7.60
N VAL A 62 -4.84 4.91 6.72
CA VAL A 62 -3.52 4.33 7.04
C VAL A 62 -2.47 5.42 7.12
N GLY A 63 -1.51 5.25 8.02
CA GLY A 63 -0.47 6.23 8.26
C GLY A 63 0.79 5.61 8.86
N PRO A 64 1.91 6.35 8.85
CA PRO A 64 3.13 5.89 9.52
C PRO A 64 2.91 5.80 11.04
N GLY A 65 3.43 4.75 11.66
CA GLY A 65 3.43 4.53 13.11
C GLY A 65 4.59 3.62 13.52
N GLY A 66 5.38 4.02 14.52
CA GLY A 66 6.57 3.27 14.91
C GLY A 66 7.50 3.01 13.71
N ARG A 67 7.80 1.74 13.44
CA ARG A 67 8.61 1.31 12.27
C ARG A 67 7.75 0.92 11.06
N GLY A 68 6.43 0.85 11.21
CA GLY A 68 5.49 0.31 10.24
C GLY A 68 4.51 1.34 9.69
N VAL A 69 3.56 0.81 8.92
CA VAL A 69 2.34 1.52 8.53
C VAL A 69 1.19 0.90 9.28
N HIS A 70 0.36 1.71 9.91
CA HIS A 70 -0.77 1.25 10.71
C HIS A 70 -2.06 1.85 10.18
N ARG A 71 -3.13 1.06 10.28
CA ARG A 71 -4.47 1.61 10.32
C ARG A 71 -4.62 2.39 11.64
N ARG A 72 -5.22 3.58 11.60
CA ARG A 72 -5.40 4.38 12.82
C ARG A 72 -6.72 5.15 12.81
N GLU A 73 -7.25 5.34 14.01
CA GLU A 73 -8.25 6.37 14.26
C GLU A 73 -7.53 7.72 14.36
N GLY A 74 -7.84 8.67 13.48
CA GLY A 74 -7.17 9.96 13.50
C GLY A 74 -7.19 10.69 12.16
N PRO A 75 -6.46 11.82 12.06
CA PRO A 75 -6.41 12.60 10.83
C PRO A 75 -5.89 11.75 9.67
N MET A 76 -6.55 11.87 8.53
CA MET A 76 -6.18 11.18 7.30
C MET A 76 -4.74 11.52 6.94
N HIS A 77 -3.89 10.50 6.76
CA HIS A 77 -2.58 10.73 6.15
C HIS A 77 -2.75 10.84 4.64
N VAL A 78 -2.07 11.80 4.05
CA VAL A 78 -2.01 11.96 2.61
C VAL A 78 -0.68 11.40 2.13
N TRP A 79 -0.75 10.43 1.24
CA TRP A 79 0.40 9.81 0.60
C TRP A 79 0.59 10.40 -0.80
N LEU A 80 1.82 10.33 -1.31
CA LEU A 80 2.11 10.56 -2.72
C LEU A 80 2.15 9.19 -3.42
N LEU A 81 1.22 8.94 -4.33
CA LEU A 81 1.25 7.77 -5.20
C LEU A 81 2.01 8.09 -6.48
N GLN A 82 3.25 7.65 -6.53
CA GLN A 82 4.13 7.84 -7.67
C GLN A 82 3.99 6.64 -8.63
N PRO A 83 3.54 6.82 -9.88
CA PRO A 83 3.50 5.75 -10.86
C PRO A 83 4.89 5.14 -11.06
N SER A 84 4.96 3.81 -11.05
CA SER A 84 6.14 3.06 -11.46
C SER A 84 6.19 2.93 -12.99
N THR A 85 7.33 2.54 -13.53
CA THR A 85 7.48 2.26 -14.98
C THR A 85 6.74 1.00 -15.43
N SER A 86 6.25 0.18 -14.48
CA SER A 86 5.59 -1.10 -14.71
C SER A 86 4.07 -1.03 -14.48
N GLY A 87 3.31 -0.81 -15.56
CA GLY A 87 1.86 -1.00 -15.60
C GLY A 87 1.09 -0.25 -14.50
N ASP A 88 0.06 -0.89 -13.93
CA ASP A 88 -0.78 -0.34 -12.85
C ASP A 88 -0.12 -0.45 -11.46
N SER A 89 1.17 -0.07 -11.36
CA SER A 89 1.92 -0.11 -10.12
C SER A 89 2.31 1.28 -9.64
N TYR A 90 2.24 1.50 -8.34
CA TYR A 90 2.58 2.76 -7.69
C TYR A 90 3.49 2.51 -6.49
N GLU A 91 4.43 3.42 -6.26
CA GLU A 91 5.09 3.56 -4.98
C GLU A 91 4.24 4.46 -4.07
N VAL A 92 4.02 4.02 -2.83
CA VAL A 92 3.30 4.80 -1.83
C VAL A 92 4.32 5.56 -0.99
N ARG A 93 4.57 6.83 -1.34
CA ARG A 93 5.61 7.67 -0.73
C ARG A 93 5.05 8.60 0.33
N LEU A 94 5.88 8.93 1.32
CA LEU A 94 5.60 10.05 2.21
C LEU A 94 5.50 11.33 1.37
N ASN A 95 4.48 12.15 1.60
CA ASN A 95 4.19 13.33 0.78
C ASN A 95 5.28 14.43 0.79
N MET A 96 6.21 14.39 1.75
CA MET A 96 7.33 15.33 1.87
C MET A 96 8.71 14.66 1.68
N ALA A 97 8.76 13.38 1.31
CA ALA A 97 10.01 12.67 1.08
C ALA A 97 10.19 12.38 -0.42
N GLU A 98 11.42 12.50 -0.91
CA GLU A 98 11.70 12.27 -2.33
C GLU A 98 11.53 10.79 -2.71
N THR A 99 12.04 9.88 -1.90
CA THR A 99 12.10 8.43 -2.20
C THR A 99 11.49 7.54 -1.12
N SER A 100 11.36 8.06 0.11
CA SER A 100 10.90 7.25 1.23
C SER A 100 9.41 6.96 1.19
N GLY A 101 9.04 5.71 1.44
CA GLY A 101 7.66 5.24 1.36
C GLY A 101 7.48 3.85 1.93
N TRP A 102 6.42 3.18 1.51
CA TRP A 102 6.11 1.82 1.90
C TRP A 102 7.15 0.86 1.32
N VAL A 103 7.72 0.03 2.18
CA VAL A 103 8.73 -0.97 1.81
C VAL A 103 8.24 -2.35 2.20
N VAL A 104 8.29 -3.26 1.25
CA VAL A 104 8.15 -4.70 1.47
C VAL A 104 9.57 -5.25 1.68
N ASN A 105 9.85 -5.77 2.87
CA ASN A 105 11.14 -6.37 3.17
C ASN A 105 11.14 -7.84 2.73
N GLU A 106 11.84 -8.15 1.65
CA GLU A 106 12.07 -9.52 1.19
C GLU A 106 13.26 -10.18 1.92
N PRO A 107 13.31 -11.53 1.99
CA PRO A 107 12.34 -12.49 1.49
C PRO A 107 11.10 -12.61 2.38
N LEU A 108 9.95 -12.83 1.75
CA LEU A 108 8.70 -13.09 2.47
C LEU A 108 8.66 -14.55 2.92
N SER A 109 8.28 -14.80 4.18
CA SER A 109 7.91 -16.14 4.63
C SER A 109 6.56 -16.53 4.00
N ASP A 110 6.43 -17.79 3.56
CA ASP A 110 5.18 -18.32 3.02
C ASP A 110 4.10 -18.46 4.10
N ASP A 111 4.52 -18.68 5.36
CA ASP A 111 3.63 -19.01 6.47
C ASP A 111 3.12 -17.78 7.24
N GLY A 112 3.50 -16.57 6.81
CA GLY A 112 3.32 -15.38 7.64
C GLY A 112 3.06 -14.08 6.89
N ASN A 113 2.49 -13.15 7.65
CA ASN A 113 2.38 -11.75 7.29
C ASN A 113 3.76 -11.09 7.31
N ALA A 114 4.06 -10.23 6.32
CA ALA A 114 5.25 -9.38 6.36
C ALA A 114 4.86 -7.91 6.52
N VAL A 115 5.34 -7.28 7.58
CA VAL A 115 5.00 -5.88 7.90
C VAL A 115 5.58 -4.93 6.85
N ILE A 116 4.72 -4.04 6.34
CA ILE A 116 5.14 -2.90 5.52
C ILE A 116 5.79 -1.86 6.44
N THR A 117 7.05 -1.54 6.16
CA THR A 117 7.80 -0.52 6.88
C THR A 117 7.86 0.79 6.10
N ILE A 118 8.28 1.86 6.75
CA ILE A 118 8.69 3.09 6.07
C ILE A 118 10.20 3.04 5.81
N GLY A 119 10.61 3.17 4.55
CA GLY A 119 12.01 3.10 4.16
C GLY A 119 12.27 3.64 2.75
N ASP A 120 13.50 3.48 2.28
CA ASP A 120 14.00 3.95 0.98
C ASP A 120 14.84 2.85 0.31
N PRO A 121 14.61 2.49 -0.96
CA PRO A 121 13.53 2.99 -1.84
C PRO A 121 12.18 2.38 -1.53
N ALA A 122 11.12 3.16 -1.75
CA ALA A 122 9.75 2.66 -1.69
C ALA A 122 9.55 1.52 -2.71
N THR A 123 8.85 0.47 -2.28
CA THR A 123 8.57 -0.69 -3.13
C THR A 123 7.37 -0.40 -4.04
N PRO A 124 7.47 -0.63 -5.36
CA PRO A 124 6.30 -0.58 -6.24
C PRO A 124 5.27 -1.65 -5.86
N LEU A 125 4.02 -1.24 -5.72
CA LEU A 125 2.88 -2.11 -5.41
C LEU A 125 1.86 -2.03 -6.55
N SER A 126 1.23 -3.14 -6.89
CA SER A 126 0.19 -3.18 -7.91
C SER A 126 -1.15 -2.72 -7.31
N PHE A 127 -1.83 -1.82 -8.02
CA PHE A 127 -3.16 -1.29 -7.68
C PHE A 127 -4.16 -1.69 -8.76
N GLN A 128 -4.99 -2.69 -8.47
CA GLN A 128 -6.03 -3.14 -9.40
C GLN A 128 -7.37 -2.55 -8.98
N ARG A 129 -7.98 -1.73 -9.84
CA ARG A 129 -9.30 -1.17 -9.56
C ARG A 129 -10.37 -2.25 -9.63
N VAL A 130 -11.26 -2.31 -8.63
CA VAL A 130 -12.36 -3.28 -8.57
C VAL A 130 -13.74 -2.64 -8.69
N SER A 131 -13.88 -1.35 -8.36
CA SER A 131 -15.10 -0.58 -8.58
C SER A 131 -14.83 0.91 -8.72
N ASN A 132 -15.81 1.63 -9.28
CA ASN A 132 -15.83 3.09 -9.40
C ASN A 132 -16.60 3.73 -8.27
#